data_AF-A0A8T9SUG4-F1
#
_entry.id   AF-A0A8T9SUG4-F1
#
_cell.length_a   1.000
_cell.length_b   1.000
_cell.length_c   1.000
_cell.angle_alpha   90.00
_cell.angle_beta   90.00
_cell.angle_gamma   90.00
#
_symmetry.space_group_name_H-M   'P 1'
#
loop_
_entity.id
_entity.type
_entity.pdbx_description
1 polymer ?
#
loop_
_entity_poly.entity_id
_entity_poly.type
_entity_poly.pdbx_seq_one_letter_code
_entity_poly.pdbx_strand_id
1 'polypeptide(L)'
;MSADLLLTVAHSFRVPGLGVVALPAEAAPRLLPLDLHTPLAVTVVFPDGRMETVTATVEEIEHLGTARRGLLLEFTIPTLLPSGTHVVSTEAMLVSNNSMGKPYLF
;
A
#
# COMPACT_ATOMS: atom_id res chain seq x y z
N MET A 1 8.61 -17.56 3.34
CA MET A 1 8.18 -16.40 2.52
C MET A 1 7.93 -15.26 3.49
N SER A 2 8.74 -14.21 3.46
CA SER A 2 8.64 -13.07 4.39
C SER A 2 7.71 -12.01 3.80
N ALA A 3 6.67 -11.62 4.54
CA ALA A 3 5.84 -10.46 4.17
C ALA A 3 6.68 -9.18 4.22
N ASP A 4 6.55 -8.30 3.22
CA ASP A 4 7.24 -7.03 3.17
C ASP A 4 6.34 -5.91 3.71
N LEU A 5 6.89 -5.08 4.60
CA LEU A 5 6.19 -3.89 5.08
C LEU A 5 6.09 -2.87 3.93
N LEU A 6 4.87 -2.59 3.48
CA LEU A 6 4.60 -1.63 2.43
C LEU A 6 4.54 -0.21 3.00
N LEU A 7 3.80 -0.02 4.09
CA LEU A 7 3.75 1.23 4.83
C LEU A 7 3.32 1.03 6.29
N THR A 8 3.66 2.00 7.13
CA THR A 8 3.02 2.22 8.44
C THR A 8 2.08 3.41 8.30
N VAL A 9 0.81 3.23 8.66
CA VAL A 9 -0.23 4.26 8.55
C VAL A 9 0.05 5.38 9.54
N ALA A 10 0.08 6.61 9.05
CA ALA A 10 0.04 7.81 9.88
C ALA A 10 -1.29 8.54 9.74
N HIS A 11 -1.83 8.56 8.52
CA HIS A 11 -3.13 9.17 8.22
C HIS A 11 -3.98 8.20 7.41
N SER A 12 -5.27 8.18 7.70
CA SER A 12 -6.24 7.50 6.86
C SER A 12 -7.52 8.30 6.74
N PHE A 13 -8.17 8.20 5.59
CA PHE A 13 -9.46 8.83 5.34
C PHE A 13 -10.30 8.00 4.39
N ARG A 14 -11.62 8.12 4.51
CA ARG A 14 -12.56 7.39 3.68
C ARG A 14 -12.80 8.18 2.39
N VAL A 15 -12.75 7.47 1.27
CA VAL A 15 -13.17 7.97 -0.03
C VAL A 15 -14.54 7.34 -0.34
N PRO A 16 -15.63 8.13 -0.32
CA PRO A 16 -16.98 7.59 -0.55
C PRO A 16 -17.06 6.82 -1.88
N GLY A 17 -17.65 5.62 -1.83
CA GLY A 17 -17.82 4.76 -3.00
C GLY A 17 -16.55 4.02 -3.47
N LEU A 18 -15.39 4.26 -2.85
CA LEU A 18 -14.11 3.64 -3.24
C LEU A 18 -13.49 2.81 -2.11
N GLY A 19 -13.32 3.39 -0.92
CA GLY A 19 -12.69 2.68 0.18
C GLY A 19 -11.96 3.58 1.18
N VAL A 20 -10.85 3.09 1.72
CA VAL A 20 -10.04 3.80 2.72
C VAL A 20 -8.65 4.05 2.17
N VAL A 21 -8.25 5.31 2.13
CA VAL A 21 -6.89 5.70 1.80
C VAL A 21 -6.02 5.58 3.05
N ALA A 22 -4.86 4.97 2.90
CA ALA A 22 -3.81 4.84 3.88
C ALA A 22 -2.55 5.58 3.42
N LEU A 23 -2.09 6.53 4.23
CA LEU A 23 -0.91 7.34 3.97
C LEU A 23 0.15 7.16 5.06
N PRO A 24 1.43 7.02 4.68
CA PRO A 24 2.54 7.06 5.61
C PRO A 24 2.88 8.50 6.03
N ALA A 25 3.52 8.64 7.20
CA ALA A 25 4.13 9.90 7.64
C ALA A 25 5.38 10.23 6.82
N GLU A 26 6.14 9.19 6.46
CA GLU A 26 7.40 9.29 5.71
C GLU A 26 7.27 8.62 4.34
N ALA A 27 8.31 8.69 3.52
CA ALA A 27 8.33 8.00 2.24
C ALA A 27 8.13 6.48 2.44
N ALA A 28 7.28 5.86 1.61
CA ALA A 28 7.12 4.41 1.55
C ALA A 28 7.90 3.86 0.35
N PRO A 29 9.22 3.60 0.49
CA PRO A 29 10.08 3.23 -0.65
C PRO A 29 9.64 1.93 -1.32
N ARG A 30 8.96 1.04 -0.59
CA ARG A 30 8.42 -0.22 -1.11
C ARG A 30 7.25 -0.04 -2.07
N LEU A 31 6.59 1.13 -2.06
CA LEU A 31 5.54 1.47 -3.02
C LEU A 31 6.05 2.12 -4.31
N LEU A 32 7.27 2.67 -4.31
CA LEU A 32 7.84 3.33 -5.48
C LEU A 32 8.02 2.43 -6.71
N PRO A 33 8.49 1.17 -6.59
CA PRO A 33 8.66 0.30 -7.76
C PRO A 33 7.34 -0.32 -8.23
N LEU A 34 6.21 -0.06 -7.56
CA LEU A 34 4.91 -0.59 -7.92
C LEU A 34 4.19 0.37 -8.86
N ASP A 35 3.62 -0.19 -9.93
CA ASP A 35 2.80 0.56 -10.86
C ASP A 35 1.52 1.07 -10.17
N LEU A 36 1.12 2.30 -10.51
CA LEU A 36 -0.13 2.87 -10.02
C LEU A 36 -1.33 2.02 -10.44
N HIS A 37 -2.36 2.01 -9.59
CA HIS A 37 -3.60 1.26 -9.79
C HIS A 37 -3.41 -0.26 -9.92
N THR A 38 -2.24 -0.78 -9.53
CA THR A 38 -2.00 -2.22 -9.45
C THR A 38 -2.70 -2.80 -8.23
N PRO A 39 -3.59 -3.80 -8.38
CA PRO A 39 -4.21 -4.46 -7.25
C PRO A 39 -3.18 -5.34 -6.52
N LEU A 40 -3.14 -5.20 -5.20
CA LEU A 40 -2.26 -5.92 -4.29
C LEU A 40 -3.11 -6.61 -3.22
N ALA A 41 -2.84 -7.89 -2.98
CA ALA A 41 -3.30 -8.52 -1.75
C ALA A 41 -2.39 -8.07 -0.60
N VAL A 42 -2.98 -7.45 0.42
CA VAL A 42 -2.27 -6.93 1.59
C VAL A 42 -2.91 -7.42 2.87
N THR A 43 -2.10 -7.57 3.91
CA THR A 43 -2.56 -7.77 5.28
C THR A 43 -2.39 -6.48 6.07
N VAL A 44 -3.49 -6.01 6.63
CA VAL A 44 -3.56 -4.91 7.58
C VAL A 44 -3.36 -5.49 8.98
N VAL A 45 -2.32 -5.06 9.67
CA VAL A 45 -2.02 -5.45 11.06
C VAL A 45 -2.29 -4.24 11.94
N PHE A 46 -3.37 -4.31 12.70
CA PHE A 46 -3.80 -3.25 13.61
C PHE A 46 -2.90 -3.18 14.85
N PRO A 47 -2.85 -2.02 15.56
CA PRO A 47 -2.04 -1.88 16.77
C PRO A 47 -2.42 -2.86 17.91
N ASP A 48 -3.65 -3.36 17.93
CA ASP A 48 -4.13 -4.38 18.86
C ASP A 48 -3.73 -5.81 18.46
N GLY A 49 -3.00 -5.98 17.35
CA GLY A 49 -2.57 -7.26 16.80
C GLY A 49 -3.61 -7.95 15.91
N ARG A 50 -4.82 -7.38 15.76
CA ARG A 50 -5.82 -7.90 14.81
C ARG A 50 -5.27 -7.81 13.39
N MET A 51 -5.62 -8.79 12.56
CA MET A 51 -5.19 -8.86 11.16
C MET A 51 -6.39 -8.99 10.23
N GLU A 52 -6.37 -8.24 9.13
CA GLU A 52 -7.36 -8.34 8.05
C GLU A 52 -6.66 -8.34 6.70
N THR A 53 -7.03 -9.28 5.83
CA THR A 53 -6.53 -9.32 4.45
C THR A 53 -7.53 -8.65 3.52
N VAL A 54 -7.04 -7.76 2.68
CA VAL A 54 -7.86 -6.98 1.73
C VAL A 54 -7.07 -6.71 0.45
N THR A 55 -7.78 -6.38 -0.62
CA THR A 55 -7.16 -5.83 -1.83
C THR A 55 -6.92 -4.33 -1.65
N ALA A 56 -5.77 -3.85 -2.08
CA ALA A 56 -5.47 -2.43 -2.17
C ALA A 56 -4.86 -2.08 -3.52
N THR A 57 -4.99 -0.83 -3.95
CA THR A 57 -4.25 -0.30 -5.09
C THR A 57 -3.20 0.71 -4.66
N VAL A 58 -2.08 0.76 -5.39
CA VAL A 58 -1.08 1.82 -5.21
C VAL A 58 -1.58 3.09 -5.85
N GLU A 59 -1.65 4.15 -5.05
CA GLU A 59 -2.16 5.44 -5.49
C GLU A 59 -1.11 6.53 -5.29
N GLU A 60 -1.17 7.55 -6.15
CA GLU A 60 -0.50 8.82 -5.92
C GLU A 60 -1.51 9.80 -5.34
N ILE A 61 -1.24 10.27 -4.13
CA ILE A 61 -2.17 11.07 -3.35
C ILE A 61 -1.48 12.37 -2.98
N GLU A 62 -2.08 13.48 -3.38
CA GLU A 62 -1.68 14.79 -2.89
C GLU A 62 -2.22 15.00 -1.48
N HIS A 63 -1.32 15.19 -0.52
CA HIS A 63 -1.68 15.50 0.85
C HIS A 63 -0.78 16.60 1.40
N LEU A 64 -1.40 17.71 1.82
CA LEU A 64 -0.72 18.93 2.28
C LEU A 64 0.22 19.52 1.21
N GLY A 65 -0.22 19.53 -0.06
CA GLY A 65 0.54 20.09 -1.19
C GLY A 65 1.74 19.27 -1.62
N THR A 66 1.88 18.04 -1.14
CA THR A 66 2.94 17.10 -1.56
C THR A 66 2.30 15.80 -2.04
N ALA A 67 2.63 15.40 -3.29
CA ALA A 67 2.27 14.10 -3.82
C ALA A 67 3.10 13.00 -3.15
N ARG A 68 2.43 11.95 -2.68
CA ARG A 68 3.08 10.79 -2.05
C ARG A 68 2.39 9.50 -2.45
N ARG A 69 3.14 8.40 -2.42
CA ARG A 69 2.58 7.05 -2.61
C ARG A 69 1.83 6.61 -1.36
N GLY A 70 0.63 6.09 -1.58
CA GLY A 70 -0.21 5.49 -0.55
C GLY A 70 -0.96 4.28 -1.10
N LEU A 71 -1.86 3.75 -0.28
CA LEU A 71 -2.71 2.64 -0.65
C LEU A 71 -4.18 3.04 -0.55
N LEU A 72 -4.98 2.70 -1.55
CA LEU A 72 -6.44 2.70 -1.46
C LEU A 72 -6.90 1.27 -1.18
N LEU A 73 -7.35 1.01 0.04
CA LEU A 73 -7.89 -0.28 0.45
C LEU A 73 -9.36 -0.36 0.06
N GLU A 74 -9.80 -1.51 -0.46
CA GLU A 74 -11.19 -1.72 -0.85
C GLU A 74 -12.18 -1.51 0.30
N PHE A 75 -13.43 -1.20 -0.07
CA PHE A 75 -14.52 -0.79 0.84
C PHE A 75 -14.87 -1.80 1.94
N THR A 76 -14.41 -3.04 1.84
CA THR A 76 -14.65 -4.10 2.83
C THR A 76 -14.05 -3.78 4.20
N ILE A 77 -13.11 -2.83 4.29
CA ILE A 77 -12.61 -2.31 5.58
C ILE A 77 -13.66 -1.34 6.16
N PRO A 78 -14.36 -1.70 7.26
CA PRO A 78 -15.48 -0.90 7.78
C PRO A 78 -15.03 0.34 8.57
N THR A 79 -13.75 0.41 8.94
CA THR A 79 -13.21 1.42 9.85
C THR A 79 -12.05 2.19 9.23
N LEU A 80 -11.78 3.40 9.72
CA LEU A 80 -10.53 4.08 9.40
C LEU A 80 -9.37 3.32 10.04
N LEU A 81 -8.21 3.33 9.38
CA LEU A 81 -7.02 2.70 9.90
C LEU A 81 -6.40 3.62 10.97
N PRO A 82 -6.23 3.14 12.22
CA PRO A 82 -5.50 3.88 13.24
C PRO A 82 -4.06 4.18 12.83
N SER A 83 -3.48 5.24 13.36
CA SER A 83 -2.04 5.46 13.25
C SER A 83 -1.26 4.31 13.89
N GLY A 84 -0.14 3.93 13.29
CA GLY A 84 0.65 2.77 13.69
C GLY A 84 0.16 1.43 13.13
N THR A 85 -0.93 1.41 12.37
CA THR A 85 -1.35 0.21 11.60
C THR A 85 -0.29 -0.12 10.56
N HIS A 86 0.14 -1.37 10.47
CA HIS A 86 1.05 -1.82 9.43
C HIS A 86 0.27 -2.40 8.26
N VAL A 87 0.69 -2.08 7.04
CA VAL A 87 0.18 -2.74 5.83
C VAL A 87 1.34 -3.51 5.22
N VAL A 88 1.21 -4.82 5.16
CA VAL A 88 2.24 -5.75 4.64
C VAL A 88 1.71 -6.48 3.41
N SER A 89 2.58 -6.85 2.49
CA SER A 89 2.22 -7.72 1.38
C SER A 89 1.88 -9.13 1.87
N THR A 90 0.89 -9.81 1.26
CA THR A 90 0.57 -11.21 1.62
C THR A 90 1.63 -12.19 1.13
N GLU A 91 2.43 -11.79 0.14
CA GLU A 91 3.58 -12.54 -0.40
C GLU A 91 4.84 -11.68 -0.35
N ALA A 92 6.03 -12.30 -0.35
CA ALA A 92 7.28 -11.56 -0.48
C ALA A 92 7.30 -10.85 -1.85
N MET A 93 7.43 -9.53 -1.87
CA MET A 93 7.61 -8.82 -3.13
C MET A 93 9.01 -9.12 -3.66
N LEU A 94 9.08 -9.81 -4.80
CA LEU A 94 10.32 -9.85 -5.57
C LEU A 94 10.61 -8.42 -6.05
N VAL A 95 11.54 -7.75 -5.40
CA VAL A 95 12.10 -6.49 -5.92
C VAL A 95 12.84 -6.86 -7.20
N SER A 96 12.21 -6.60 -8.35
CA SER A 96 12.90 -6.67 -9.63
C SER A 96 13.97 -5.59 -9.64
N ASN A 97 15.21 -5.96 -9.32
CA ASN A 97 16.39 -5.15 -9.60
C ASN A 97 16.61 -5.15 -11.12
N ASN A 98 15.76 -4.43 -11.86
CA ASN A 98 15.92 -4.29 -13.30
C ASN A 98 16.95 -3.18 -13.60
N SER A 99 18.20 -3.47 -13.26
CA SER A 99 19.38 -2.83 -13.86
C SER A 99 20.00 -3.81 -14.84
N MET A 100 19.33 -4.09 -15.97
CA MET A 100 19.96 -4.43 -17.25
C MET A 100 18.91 -4.80 -18.30
N GLY A 101 18.95 -4.07 -19.42
CA GLY A 101 18.76 -4.60 -20.78
C GLY A 101 17.41 -5.23 -21.13
N LYS A 102 16.69 -4.57 -22.03
CA LYS A 102 15.66 -5.22 -22.87
C LYS A 102 16.21 -6.55 -23.42
N PRO A 103 15.31 -7.53 -23.62
CA PRO A 103 15.26 -8.12 -24.94
C PRO A 103 13.87 -7.90 -25.54
N TYR A 104 13.87 -7.30 -26.73
CA TYR A 104 12.81 -7.58 -27.71
C TYR A 104 12.78 -9.08 -27.95
N LEU A 105 11.60 -9.66 -28.13
CA LEU A 105 11.36 -10.78 -29.03
C LEU A 105 9.89 -10.75 -29.47
N PHE A 106 9.71 -11.09 -30.75
CA PHE A 106 8.64 -10.78 -31.70
C PHE A 106 7.26 -11.35 -31.37
#